data_AF-A0A0C3JFJ1-F1
#
_entry.id   AF-A0A0C3JFJ1-F1
#
_cell.length_a   1.000
_cell.length_b   1.000
_cell.length_c   1.000
_cell.angle_alpha   90.00
_cell.angle_beta   90.00
_cell.angle_gamma   90.00
#
_symmetry.space_group_name_H-M   'P 1'
#
loop_
_entity.id
_entity.type
_entity.pdbx_description
1 polymer ?
#
loop_
_entity_poly.entity_id
_entity_poly.type
_entity_poly.pdbx_seq_one_letter_code
_entity_poly.pdbx_strand_id
1 'polypeptide(L)'
;LAQDEIKFIHNFSSAISHSAPHLYISALPFTPLKTMVAKMLMPKFSSLVQVAHGGLEDWPAVQLYLQGHSDEVRSVAFSPDGKRIVSGLLDNTVRVWDAERGVQISSPLEGHTWSVTSVAFSPDRKRIRIVSGSEDNTVRVWDAERGMQIGSPLEGHTEPVDSVAFSPDGKRMVSGSWDKTVRVWDA
;
A
#
# COMPACT_ATOMS: atom_id res chain seq x y z
N LEU A 1 -15.35 15.98 -17.13
CA LEU A 1 -14.48 15.36 -18.15
C LEU A 1 -13.10 15.06 -17.57
N ALA A 2 -12.27 16.04 -17.19
CA ALA A 2 -10.92 15.79 -16.68
C ALA A 2 -10.83 14.79 -15.48
N GLN A 3 -11.66 14.95 -14.45
CA GLN A 3 -11.69 13.98 -13.32
C GLN A 3 -12.12 12.57 -13.75
N ASP A 4 -12.96 12.48 -14.77
CA ASP A 4 -13.51 11.24 -15.30
C ASP A 4 -12.48 10.51 -16.18
N GLU A 5 -11.70 11.27 -16.95
CA GLU A 5 -10.54 10.77 -17.69
C GLU A 5 -9.42 10.30 -16.75
N ILE A 6 -9.18 11.01 -15.64
CA ILE A 6 -8.23 10.56 -14.61
C ILE A 6 -8.67 9.20 -14.01
N LYS A 7 -9.96 9.03 -13.70
CA LYS A 7 -10.51 7.76 -13.21
C LYS A 7 -10.41 6.64 -14.24
N PHE A 8 -10.62 6.95 -15.52
CA PHE A 8 -10.39 6.03 -16.62
C PHE A 8 -8.92 5.57 -16.65
N ILE A 9 -7.98 6.52 -16.62
CA ILE A 9 -6.55 6.22 -16.65
C ILE A 9 -6.14 5.38 -15.44
N HIS A 10 -6.59 5.69 -14.23
CA HIS A 10 -6.23 4.90 -13.04
C HIS A 10 -6.77 3.47 -13.09
N ASN A 11 -8.05 3.29 -13.43
CA ASN A 11 -8.66 1.94 -13.50
C ASN A 11 -8.02 1.05 -14.57
N PHE A 12 -7.56 1.64 -15.66
CA PHE A 12 -6.92 0.92 -16.75
C PHE A 12 -5.41 1.13 -16.79
N SER A 13 -4.80 1.66 -15.73
CA SER A 13 -3.40 2.11 -15.70
C SER A 13 -2.41 0.99 -16.04
N SER A 14 -2.64 -0.21 -15.52
CA SER A 14 -1.84 -1.40 -15.84
C SER A 14 -1.93 -1.75 -17.33
N ALA A 15 -3.14 -1.79 -17.89
CA ALA A 15 -3.35 -2.06 -19.32
C ALA A 15 -2.74 -0.95 -20.19
N ILE A 16 -2.89 0.32 -19.78
CA ILE A 16 -2.40 1.49 -20.51
C ILE A 16 -0.86 1.54 -20.50
N SER A 17 -0.22 1.25 -19.37
CA SER A 17 1.23 1.33 -19.22
C SER A 17 1.99 0.24 -19.99
N HIS A 18 1.37 -0.92 -20.23
CA HIS A 18 2.01 -2.06 -20.90
C HIS A 18 1.55 -2.27 -22.34
N SER A 19 0.58 -1.48 -22.83
CA SER A 19 0.00 -1.65 -24.16
C SER A 19 0.31 -0.49 -25.09
N ALA A 20 0.40 -0.78 -26.39
CA ALA A 20 0.54 0.26 -27.41
C ALA A 20 -0.70 1.20 -27.43
N PRO A 21 -0.56 2.48 -27.79
CA PRO A 21 -1.63 3.48 -27.64
C PRO A 21 -2.97 3.13 -28.30
N HIS A 22 -2.95 2.37 -29.39
CA HIS A 22 -4.15 1.92 -30.08
C HIS A 22 -4.96 0.88 -29.29
N LEU A 23 -4.37 0.22 -28.29
CA LEU A 23 -5.05 -0.73 -27.40
C LEU A 23 -5.83 -0.04 -26.27
N TYR A 24 -5.63 1.26 -26.01
CA TYR A 24 -6.41 2.00 -24.99
C TYR A 24 -7.89 2.11 -25.35
N ILE A 25 -8.20 2.12 -26.65
CA ILE A 25 -9.57 2.11 -27.16
C ILE A 25 -10.29 0.81 -26.74
N SER A 26 -9.55 -0.29 -26.51
CA SER A 26 -10.15 -1.54 -26.03
C SER A 26 -10.64 -1.47 -24.58
N ALA A 27 -10.20 -0.48 -23.79
CA ALA A 27 -10.70 -0.24 -22.43
C ALA A 27 -12.01 0.57 -22.40
N LEU A 28 -12.34 1.32 -23.47
CA LEU A 28 -13.55 2.15 -23.54
C LEU A 28 -14.86 1.38 -23.32
N PRO A 29 -15.07 0.18 -23.89
CA PRO A 29 -16.23 -0.68 -23.61
C PRO A 29 -16.49 -0.96 -22.14
N PHE A 30 -15.45 -0.90 -21.31
CA PHE A 30 -15.51 -1.22 -19.89
C PHE A 30 -15.69 0.02 -19.01
N THR A 31 -15.82 1.21 -19.62
CA THR A 31 -16.17 2.43 -18.89
C THR A 31 -17.62 2.40 -18.42
N PRO A 32 -17.94 2.94 -17.22
CA PRO A 32 -19.31 3.08 -16.80
C PRO A 32 -20.08 3.99 -17.77
N LEU A 33 -21.16 3.48 -18.36
CA LEU A 33 -21.88 4.14 -19.47
C LEU A 33 -22.45 5.52 -19.12
N LYS A 34 -22.66 5.80 -17.82
CA LYS A 34 -23.17 7.09 -17.33
C LYS A 34 -22.10 8.20 -17.36
N THR A 35 -20.83 7.83 -17.44
CA THR A 35 -19.68 8.75 -17.39
C THR A 35 -19.58 9.64 -18.63
N MET A 36 -18.88 10.77 -18.49
CA MET A 36 -18.65 11.72 -19.59
C MET A 36 -17.69 11.13 -20.63
N VAL A 37 -16.69 10.37 -20.18
CA VAL A 37 -15.74 9.62 -21.05
C VAL A 37 -16.51 8.68 -21.97
N ALA A 38 -17.40 7.85 -21.43
CA ALA A 38 -18.23 6.93 -22.22
C ALA A 38 -19.08 7.69 -23.25
N LYS A 39 -19.82 8.71 -22.79
CA LYS A 39 -20.73 9.51 -23.64
C LYS A 39 -20.01 10.26 -24.77
N MET A 40 -18.78 10.72 -24.54
CA MET A 40 -18.02 11.49 -25.54
C MET A 40 -17.23 10.62 -26.51
N LEU A 41 -16.65 9.51 -26.02
CA LEU A 41 -15.70 8.72 -26.80
C LEU A 41 -16.34 7.51 -27.47
N MET A 42 -17.31 6.82 -26.85
CA MET A 42 -17.92 5.63 -27.47
C MET A 42 -18.59 5.92 -28.82
N PRO A 43 -19.33 7.04 -29.02
CA PRO A 43 -19.94 7.34 -30.31
C PRO A 43 -18.93 7.57 -31.44
N LYS A 44 -17.67 7.90 -31.12
CA LYS A 44 -16.61 8.12 -32.12
C LYS A 44 -16.05 6.81 -32.68
N PHE A 45 -16.35 5.67 -32.06
CA PHE A 45 -15.81 4.37 -32.43
C PHE A 45 -16.95 3.36 -32.64
N SER A 46 -17.36 3.17 -33.90
CA SER A 46 -18.50 2.33 -34.29
C SER A 46 -18.27 0.82 -34.17
N SER A 47 -17.02 0.38 -33.98
CA SER A 47 -16.64 -1.05 -33.98
C SER A 47 -16.09 -1.50 -32.63
N LEU A 48 -16.56 -0.90 -31.54
CA LEU A 48 -16.21 -1.31 -30.19
C LEU A 48 -16.92 -2.62 -29.81
N VAL A 49 -16.22 -3.47 -29.06
CA VAL A 49 -16.83 -4.61 -28.37
C VAL A 49 -17.89 -4.08 -27.41
N GLN A 50 -19.01 -4.78 -27.26
CA GLN A 50 -20.06 -4.45 -26.31
C GLN A 50 -20.09 -5.44 -25.15
N VAL A 51 -20.26 -4.91 -23.94
CA VAL A 51 -20.52 -5.72 -22.76
C VAL A 51 -21.99 -6.11 -22.77
N ALA A 52 -22.30 -7.38 -23.08
CA ALA A 52 -23.67 -7.86 -23.22
C ALA A 52 -24.40 -7.99 -21.88
N HIS A 53 -23.68 -8.35 -20.81
CA HIS A 53 -24.20 -8.52 -19.46
C HIS A 53 -23.13 -8.14 -18.44
N GLY A 54 -23.54 -7.54 -17.32
CA GLY A 54 -22.61 -6.96 -16.36
C GLY A 54 -22.02 -5.63 -16.84
N GLY A 55 -21.22 -4.99 -15.99
CA GLY A 55 -20.63 -3.68 -16.29
C GLY A 55 -20.64 -2.78 -15.07
N LEU A 56 -19.74 -1.80 -15.06
CA LEU A 56 -19.69 -0.80 -14.00
C LEU A 56 -20.82 0.21 -14.20
N GLU A 57 -21.58 0.50 -13.14
CA GLU A 57 -22.54 1.61 -13.15
C GLU A 57 -21.85 2.96 -12.93
N ASP A 58 -20.86 2.95 -12.05
CA ASP A 58 -19.96 4.06 -11.72
C ASP A 58 -18.54 3.52 -11.55
N TRP A 59 -17.55 4.42 -11.56
CA TRP A 59 -16.18 4.04 -11.28
C TRP A 59 -16.05 3.40 -9.89
N PRO A 60 -15.32 2.28 -9.75
CA PRO A 60 -15.07 1.69 -8.44
C PRO A 60 -14.33 2.69 -7.55
N ALA A 61 -14.58 2.62 -6.24
CA ALA A 61 -13.87 3.42 -5.24
C ALA A 61 -12.41 2.99 -5.07
N VAL A 62 -12.11 1.73 -5.42
CA VAL A 62 -10.75 1.18 -5.40
C VAL A 62 -9.93 1.85 -6.50
N GLN A 63 -8.78 2.41 -6.13
CA GLN A 63 -7.89 3.15 -7.05
C GLN A 63 -6.69 2.32 -7.51
N LEU A 64 -6.16 1.44 -6.65
CA LEU A 64 -4.98 0.63 -6.90
C LEU A 64 -5.09 -0.73 -6.22
N TYR A 65 -4.49 -1.74 -6.84
CA TYR A 65 -4.30 -3.07 -6.28
C TYR A 65 -2.80 -3.31 -6.10
N LEU A 66 -2.34 -3.42 -4.86
CA LEU A 66 -0.94 -3.71 -4.54
C LEU A 66 -0.73 -5.22 -4.52
N GLN A 67 -0.31 -5.78 -5.66
CA GLN A 67 -0.06 -7.22 -5.80
C GLN A 67 1.40 -7.55 -5.47
N GLY A 68 1.62 -8.68 -4.79
CA GLY A 68 2.96 -9.18 -4.49
C GLY A 68 3.10 -9.82 -3.11
N HIS A 69 2.17 -9.58 -2.20
CA HIS A 69 2.06 -10.29 -0.93
C HIS A 69 1.78 -11.78 -1.19
N SER A 70 2.58 -12.66 -0.58
CA SER A 70 2.39 -14.11 -0.65
C SER A 70 1.49 -14.66 0.45
N ASP A 71 1.06 -13.81 1.38
CA ASP A 71 0.23 -14.17 2.53
C ASP A 71 -0.65 -12.97 2.94
N GLU A 72 -1.51 -13.13 3.96
CA GLU A 72 -2.45 -12.09 4.37
C GLU A 72 -1.73 -10.83 4.88
N VAL A 73 -2.36 -9.68 4.62
CA VAL A 73 -1.88 -8.37 5.05
C VAL A 73 -2.57 -8.00 6.35
N ARG A 74 -1.82 -7.89 7.45
CA ARG A 74 -2.36 -7.64 8.78
C ARG A 74 -2.41 -6.16 9.14
N SER A 75 -1.52 -5.36 8.57
CA SER A 75 -1.42 -3.93 8.88
C SER A 75 -0.91 -3.13 7.69
N VAL A 76 -1.39 -1.88 7.56
CA VAL A 76 -0.97 -0.93 6.53
C VAL A 76 -0.90 0.49 7.08
N ALA A 77 0.00 1.31 6.53
CA ALA A 77 0.07 2.73 6.85
C ALA A 77 0.57 3.57 5.67
N PHE A 78 0.13 4.83 5.60
CA PHE A 78 0.70 5.84 4.70
C PHE A 78 1.91 6.51 5.34
N SER A 79 2.89 6.84 4.50
CA SER A 79 3.95 7.78 4.85
C SER A 79 3.39 9.21 5.04
N PRO A 80 4.07 10.08 5.81
CA PRO A 80 3.56 11.43 6.11
C PRO A 80 3.40 12.36 4.90
N ASP A 81 4.07 12.06 3.79
CA ASP A 81 3.92 12.78 2.53
C ASP A 81 2.92 12.11 1.56
N GLY A 82 2.35 10.97 1.96
CA GLY A 82 1.37 10.22 1.18
C GLY A 82 1.95 9.49 -0.03
N LYS A 83 3.27 9.56 -0.28
CA LYS A 83 3.88 8.99 -1.50
C LYS A 83 4.18 7.51 -1.40
N ARG A 84 4.24 6.99 -0.18
CA ARG A 84 4.51 5.59 0.11
C ARG A 84 3.46 4.96 1.01
N ILE A 85 3.22 3.68 0.79
CA ILE A 85 2.45 2.80 1.67
C ILE A 85 3.41 1.76 2.26
N VAL A 86 3.22 1.38 3.51
CA VAL A 86 3.88 0.24 4.13
C VAL A 86 2.83 -0.80 4.50
N SER A 87 3.18 -2.07 4.40
CA SER A 87 2.34 -3.20 4.79
C SER A 87 3.12 -4.24 5.60
N GLY A 88 2.53 -4.77 6.66
CA GLY A 88 3.02 -5.92 7.43
C GLY A 88 2.25 -7.20 7.08
N LEU A 89 2.97 -8.31 6.90
CA LEU A 89 2.47 -9.56 6.36
C LEU A 89 2.59 -10.73 7.35
N LEU A 90 1.79 -11.78 7.14
CA LEU A 90 1.99 -13.10 7.75
C LEU A 90 3.23 -13.85 7.23
N ASP A 91 3.79 -13.46 6.08
CA ASP A 91 5.07 -14.01 5.57
C ASP A 91 6.31 -13.49 6.33
N ASN A 92 6.10 -12.84 7.47
CA ASN A 92 7.11 -12.22 8.35
C ASN A 92 7.81 -10.99 7.74
N THR A 93 7.38 -10.51 6.56
CA THR A 93 8.03 -9.37 5.91
C THR A 93 7.27 -8.06 6.12
N VAL A 94 8.00 -6.96 5.97
CA VAL A 94 7.43 -5.63 5.77
C VAL A 94 7.70 -5.19 4.34
N ARG A 95 6.71 -4.62 3.65
CA ARG A 95 6.87 -4.16 2.26
C ARG A 95 6.52 -2.70 2.12
N VAL A 96 7.23 -2.01 1.22
CA VAL A 96 7.05 -0.60 0.93
C VAL A 96 6.65 -0.42 -0.53
N TRP A 97 5.63 0.40 -0.76
CA TRP A 97 4.97 0.59 -2.04
C TRP A 97 4.98 2.06 -2.46
N ASP A 98 5.06 2.31 -3.75
CA ASP A 98 4.77 3.59 -4.36
C ASP A 98 3.24 3.75 -4.38
N ALA A 99 2.74 4.76 -3.68
CA ALA A 99 1.30 4.97 -3.49
C ALA A 99 0.59 5.46 -4.77
N GLU A 100 1.33 5.96 -5.76
CA GLU A 100 0.78 6.45 -7.03
C GLU A 100 0.79 5.35 -8.10
N ARG A 101 1.91 4.63 -8.18
CA ARG A 101 2.12 3.59 -9.21
C ARG A 101 1.64 2.21 -8.79
N GLY A 102 1.45 1.99 -7.49
CA GLY A 102 1.07 0.69 -6.94
C GLY A 102 2.15 -0.39 -7.07
N VAL A 103 3.42 0.00 -7.24
CA VAL A 103 4.55 -0.92 -7.38
C VAL A 103 5.36 -0.99 -6.09
N GLN A 104 5.94 -2.15 -5.80
CA GLN A 104 6.84 -2.31 -4.67
C GLN A 104 8.15 -1.54 -4.93
N ILE A 105 8.60 -0.72 -3.96
CA ILE A 105 9.76 0.19 -4.13
C ILE A 105 11.10 -0.57 -3.99
N SER A 106 11.15 -1.61 -3.17
CA SER A 106 12.37 -2.37 -2.87
C SER A 106 12.06 -3.84 -2.59
N SER A 107 13.08 -4.66 -2.35
CA SER A 107 12.88 -5.99 -1.76
C SER A 107 12.12 -5.89 -0.42
N PRO A 108 11.40 -6.95 -0.01
CA PRO A 108 10.81 -7.02 1.31
C PRO A 108 11.86 -6.78 2.39
N LEU A 109 11.43 -6.13 3.48
CA LEU A 109 12.26 -5.92 4.66
C LEU A 109 12.15 -7.19 5.51
N GLU A 110 13.23 -7.96 5.51
CA GLU A 110 13.32 -9.25 6.18
C GLU A 110 14.04 -9.09 7.53
N GLY A 111 13.58 -9.85 8.51
CA GLY A 111 14.24 -9.93 9.81
C GLY A 111 13.35 -10.47 10.91
N HIS A 112 12.06 -10.12 10.90
CA HIS A 112 11.09 -10.75 11.80
C HIS A 112 11.02 -12.26 11.53
N THR A 113 10.87 -13.04 12.60
CA THR A 113 10.83 -14.50 12.48
C THR A 113 9.42 -15.06 12.43
N TRP A 114 8.41 -14.28 12.85
CA TRP A 114 6.97 -14.58 12.78
C TRP A 114 6.19 -13.37 12.25
N SER A 115 4.87 -13.53 12.11
CA SER A 115 3.96 -12.59 11.46
C SER A 115 4.16 -11.15 11.92
N VAL A 116 4.15 -10.21 10.99
CA VAL A 116 4.15 -8.78 11.30
C VAL A 116 2.71 -8.33 11.51
N THR A 117 2.38 -7.99 12.75
CA THR A 117 1.01 -7.65 13.18
C THR A 117 0.69 -6.17 13.00
N SER A 118 1.70 -5.30 13.06
CA SER A 118 1.52 -3.85 13.07
C SER A 118 2.69 -3.13 12.42
N VAL A 119 2.41 -2.10 11.62
CA VAL A 119 3.41 -1.22 11.01
C VAL A 119 3.01 0.25 11.12
N ALA A 120 3.98 1.15 11.26
CA ALA A 120 3.75 2.59 11.22
C ALA A 120 4.95 3.34 10.61
N PHE A 121 4.69 4.46 9.93
CA PHE A 121 5.73 5.38 9.49
C PHE A 121 6.05 6.41 10.58
N SER A 122 7.31 6.82 10.66
CA SER A 122 7.70 7.97 11.45
C SER A 122 7.15 9.26 10.83
N PRO A 123 6.75 10.27 11.63
CA PRO A 123 6.26 11.54 11.12
C PRO A 123 7.38 12.43 10.53
N ASP A 124 8.65 12.09 10.76
CA ASP A 124 9.79 12.87 10.26
C ASP A 124 9.92 12.76 8.73
N ARG A 125 9.86 13.92 8.05
CA ARG A 125 10.01 14.03 6.60
C ARG A 125 11.46 13.93 6.14
N LYS A 126 12.44 14.12 7.02
CA LYS A 126 13.88 14.09 6.66
C LYS A 126 14.44 12.68 6.63
N ARG A 127 13.89 11.78 7.45
CA ARG A 127 14.30 10.37 7.54
C ARG A 127 13.05 9.52 7.66
N ILE A 128 12.66 8.86 6.57
CA ILE A 128 11.49 8.00 6.54
C ILE A 128 11.86 6.69 7.23
N ARG A 129 11.48 6.56 8.49
CA ARG A 129 11.61 5.31 9.25
C ARG A 129 10.28 4.59 9.30
N ILE A 130 10.34 3.28 9.39
CA ILE A 130 9.20 2.41 9.67
C ILE A 130 9.46 1.74 11.00
N VAL A 131 8.41 1.57 11.81
CA VAL A 131 8.41 0.68 12.97
C VAL A 131 7.45 -0.47 12.70
N SER A 132 7.84 -1.69 13.08
CA SER A 132 7.00 -2.88 13.00
C SER A 132 6.98 -3.63 14.32
N GLY A 133 5.82 -4.20 14.66
CA GLY A 133 5.65 -5.17 15.74
C GLY A 133 5.28 -6.54 15.17
N SER A 134 5.70 -7.61 15.85
CA SER A 134 5.52 -8.98 15.38
C SER A 134 5.13 -9.95 16.49
N GLU A 135 4.57 -11.07 16.07
CA GLU A 135 4.37 -12.26 16.90
C GLU A 135 5.70 -12.83 17.44
N ASP A 136 6.85 -12.48 16.86
CA ASP A 136 8.17 -12.88 17.39
C ASP A 136 8.60 -12.13 18.67
N ASN A 137 7.66 -11.40 19.28
CA ASN A 137 7.82 -10.60 20.49
C ASN A 137 8.76 -9.39 20.34
N THR A 138 9.23 -9.07 19.13
CA THR A 138 10.13 -7.95 18.90
C THR A 138 9.45 -6.75 18.25
N VAL A 139 10.05 -5.58 18.46
CA VAL A 139 9.79 -4.38 17.66
C VAL A 139 11.02 -4.10 16.81
N ARG A 140 10.85 -3.78 15.53
CA ARG A 140 11.96 -3.45 14.62
C ARG A 140 11.78 -2.09 13.99
N VAL A 141 12.90 -1.42 13.73
CA VAL A 141 12.96 -0.13 13.07
C VAL A 141 13.67 -0.29 11.74
N TRP A 142 13.14 0.32 10.69
CA TRP A 142 13.65 0.19 9.34
C TRP A 142 13.90 1.54 8.71
N ASP A 143 14.96 1.62 7.91
CA ASP A 143 15.20 2.69 6.97
C ASP A 143 14.41 2.39 5.69
N ALA A 144 13.35 3.16 5.42
CA ALA A 144 12.49 2.94 4.27
C ALA A 144 13.12 3.33 2.92
N GLU A 145 14.23 4.08 2.94
CA GLU A 145 14.97 4.44 1.73
C GLU A 145 16.02 3.40 1.38
N ARG A 146 16.75 2.92 2.38
CA ARG A 146 17.81 1.91 2.20
C ARG A 146 17.29 0.49 2.19
N GLY A 147 16.08 0.26 2.70
CA GLY A 147 15.50 -1.07 2.84
C GLY A 147 16.26 -1.93 3.86
N MET A 148 16.81 -1.32 4.91
CA MET A 148 17.62 -2.01 5.92
C MET A 148 17.06 -1.78 7.32
N GLN A 149 17.28 -2.75 8.20
CA GLN A 149 17.01 -2.57 9.62
C GLN A 149 17.96 -1.53 10.24
N ILE A 150 17.42 -0.67 11.11
CA ILE A 150 18.18 0.27 11.92
C ILE A 150 18.40 -0.35 13.30
N GLY A 151 19.66 -0.67 13.61
CA GLY A 151 20.04 -1.24 14.90
C GLY A 151 19.53 -2.66 15.14
N SER A 152 19.64 -3.12 16.38
CA SER A 152 19.15 -4.42 16.83
C SER A 152 17.62 -4.42 16.98
N PRO A 153 16.96 -5.60 16.93
CA PRO A 153 15.57 -5.71 17.37
C PRO A 153 15.42 -5.18 18.80
N LEU A 154 14.31 -4.50 19.06
CA LEU A 154 13.96 -4.02 20.38
C LEU A 154 13.30 -5.17 21.13
N GLU A 155 14.09 -5.79 21.99
CA GLU A 155 13.70 -6.96 22.78
C GLU A 155 13.14 -6.54 24.15
N GLY A 156 12.27 -7.41 24.68
CA GLY A 156 11.87 -7.36 26.08
C GLY A 156 10.42 -7.72 26.31
N HIS A 157 9.54 -7.56 25.32
CA HIS A 157 8.20 -8.15 25.38
C HIS A 157 8.32 -9.67 25.47
N THR A 158 7.47 -10.30 26.27
CA THR A 158 7.51 -11.76 26.49
C THR A 158 6.45 -12.52 25.70
N GLU A 159 5.58 -11.81 25.01
CA GLU A 159 4.45 -12.32 24.22
C GLU A 159 4.26 -11.42 22.99
N PRO A 160 3.47 -11.85 21.97
CA PRO A 160 3.30 -11.14 20.71
C PRO A 160 3.05 -9.65 20.85
N VAL A 161 3.76 -8.86 20.04
CA VAL A 161 3.48 -7.43 19.88
C VAL A 161 2.32 -7.28 18.90
N ASP A 162 1.26 -6.57 19.28
CA ASP A 162 0.04 -6.45 18.48
C ASP A 162 -0.15 -5.05 17.89
N SER A 163 0.53 -4.04 18.46
CA SER A 163 0.44 -2.66 17.99
C SER A 163 1.76 -1.92 18.17
N VAL A 164 2.08 -1.07 17.19
CA VAL A 164 3.18 -0.10 17.28
C VAL A 164 2.73 1.27 16.78
N ALA A 165 3.33 2.34 17.31
CA ALA A 165 3.12 3.70 16.82
C ALA A 165 4.34 4.58 17.06
N PHE A 166 4.53 5.60 16.22
CA PHE A 166 5.43 6.71 16.52
C PHE A 166 4.69 7.80 17.29
N SER A 167 5.41 8.45 18.20
CA SER A 167 5.00 9.74 18.76
C SER A 167 4.95 10.82 17.66
N PRO A 168 4.11 11.87 17.79
CA PRO A 168 3.98 12.91 16.77
C PRO A 168 5.26 13.70 16.47
N ASP A 169 6.17 13.81 17.44
CA ASP A 169 7.48 14.45 17.25
C ASP A 169 8.55 13.50 16.69
N GLY A 170 8.21 12.22 16.51
CA GLY A 170 9.06 11.18 15.95
C GLY A 170 10.23 10.76 16.83
N LYS A 171 10.28 11.18 18.10
CA LYS A 171 11.40 10.90 19.01
C LYS A 171 11.22 9.62 19.82
N ARG A 172 9.98 9.17 19.95
CA ARG A 172 9.62 7.94 20.65
C ARG A 172 8.77 7.02 19.79
N MET A 173 8.88 5.73 20.08
CA MET A 173 7.98 4.70 19.61
C MET A 173 7.26 4.07 20.80
N VAL A 174 6.08 3.53 20.58
CA VAL A 174 5.37 2.73 21.58
C VAL A 174 4.97 1.39 21.00
N SER A 175 4.89 0.38 21.85
CA SER A 175 4.40 -0.95 21.51
C SER A 175 3.45 -1.50 22.56
N GLY A 176 2.39 -2.17 22.13
CA GLY A 176 1.46 -2.90 22.98
C GLY A 176 1.52 -4.40 22.69
N SER A 177 1.56 -5.23 23.73
CA SER A 177 1.75 -6.67 23.63
C SER A 177 0.75 -7.47 24.47
N TRP A 178 0.58 -8.73 24.08
CA TRP A 178 -0.15 -9.75 24.81
C TRP A 178 0.45 -10.06 26.20
N ASP A 179 1.67 -9.59 26.48
CA ASP A 179 2.31 -9.67 27.80
C ASP A 179 1.70 -8.70 28.83
N LYS A 180 0.64 -7.99 28.42
CA LYS A 180 -0.13 -7.02 29.22
C LYS A 180 0.68 -5.77 29.54
N THR A 181 1.72 -5.47 28.76
CA THR A 181 2.52 -4.25 28.90
C THR A 181 2.44 -3.35 27.67
N VAL A 182 2.59 -2.06 27.92
CA VAL A 182 2.91 -1.05 26.90
C VAL A 182 4.33 -0.59 27.16
N ARG A 183 5.16 -0.55 26.12
CA ARG A 183 6.55 -0.09 26.22
C ARG A 183 6.76 1.16 25.38
N VAL A 184 7.67 2.00 25.86
CA VAL A 184 8.10 3.22 25.19
C VAL A 184 9.58 3.06 24.85
N TRP A 185 9.95 3.35 23.61
CA TRP A 185 11.28 3.20 23.07
C TRP A 185 11.77 4.53 22.50
N ASP A 186 13.07 4.78 22.57
CA ASP A 186 13.68 5.89 21.82
C ASP A 186 13.75 5.53 20.33
N ALA A 187 13.46 6.50 19.46
CA ALA A 187 13.29 6.29 18.01
C ALA A 187 14.56 6.53 17.20
#